data_AF-A0A0G0W7V0-F1
#
_entry.id   AF-A0A0G0W7V0-F1
#
_cell.length_a   1.000
_cell.length_b   1.000
_cell.length_c   1.000
_cell.angle_alpha   90.00
_cell.angle_beta   90.00
_cell.angle_gamma   90.00
#
_symmetry.space_group_name_H-M   'P 1'
#
loop_
_entity.id
_entity.type
_entity.pdbx_description
1 polymer ?
#
loop_
_entity_poly.entity_id
_entity_poly.type
_entity_poly.pdbx_seq_one_letter_code
_entity_poly.pdbx_strand_id
1 'polypeptide(L)'
;MKLFQDKRFNITLLFLFVILLVCFYLSGFKIGVSQYDINLTIITALFMLLTTIIAVSLPLYSATKVDQERKEKETENTYISIARYVGEELVDNIIRIEDLLQNNKDTFKQINDKSQNSSELSRIKNSVSIWRLTSEELFICLDDVRHRDLIISGMLTKIPNDNMASAIKDAYSKMSNLRHRLRRMVAFFSGLNQEHPNNPKELIDHMQKTKAPKSIKSVEEEIDIFLKQARKAVEEINKVIKSYGQELKIITYSPEKEKSKDVIGK
;
A
#
# COMPACT_ATOMS: atom_id res chain seq x y z
N MET A 1 18.83 -8.39 -34.93
CA MET A 1 17.67 -8.77 -34.10
C MET A 1 16.52 -7.74 -34.11
N LYS A 2 16.77 -6.42 -34.04
CA LYS A 2 15.69 -5.40 -34.14
C LYS A 2 14.99 -5.31 -35.50
N LEU A 3 15.68 -5.64 -36.60
CA LEU A 3 15.14 -5.56 -37.97
C LEU A 3 13.95 -6.49 -38.24
N PHE A 4 13.95 -7.72 -37.70
CA PHE A 4 12.87 -8.70 -37.90
C PHE A 4 11.64 -8.46 -37.00
N GLN A 5 11.74 -7.56 -36.02
CA GLN A 5 10.64 -7.18 -35.13
C GLN A 5 9.86 -5.96 -35.66
N ASP A 6 10.40 -5.25 -36.66
CA ASP A 6 9.68 -4.16 -37.30
C ASP A 6 8.58 -4.72 -38.21
N LYS A 7 7.31 -4.39 -37.90
CA LYS A 7 6.15 -4.79 -38.71
C LYS A 7 6.32 -4.41 -40.18
N ARG A 8 7.01 -3.31 -40.48
CA ARG A 8 7.22 -2.83 -41.85
C ARG A 8 8.18 -3.73 -42.63
N PHE A 9 9.25 -4.20 -42.00
CA PHE A 9 10.24 -5.08 -42.63
C PHE A 9 9.63 -6.42 -43.05
N ASN A 10 8.81 -7.02 -42.17
CA ASN A 10 8.15 -8.30 -42.48
C ASN A 10 7.13 -8.19 -43.62
N ILE A 11 6.39 -7.07 -43.70
CA ILE A 11 5.45 -6.81 -44.80
C ILE A 11 6.20 -6.62 -46.13
N THR A 12 7.29 -5.84 -46.13
CA THR A 12 8.11 -5.59 -47.33
C THR A 12 8.77 -6.87 -47.85
N LEU A 13 9.27 -7.73 -46.96
CA LEU A 13 9.88 -9.01 -47.33
C LEU A 13 8.87 -9.97 -48.00
N LEU A 14 7.66 -10.04 -47.45
CA LEU A 14 6.59 -10.88 -47.99
C LEU A 14 6.13 -10.37 -49.37
N PHE A 15 6.07 -9.05 -49.55
CA PHE A 15 5.77 -8.43 -50.84
C PHE A 15 6.86 -8.70 -51.90
N LEU A 16 8.13 -8.60 -51.52
CA LEU A 16 9.27 -8.93 -52.39
C LEU A 16 9.27 -10.41 -52.81
N PHE A 17 8.94 -11.32 -51.89
CA PHE A 17 8.85 -12.75 -52.18
C PHE A 17 7.74 -13.06 -53.20
N VAL A 18 6.56 -12.45 -53.04
CA VAL A 18 5.45 -12.59 -54.00
C VAL A 18 5.85 -12.06 -55.38
N ILE A 19 6.52 -10.90 -55.44
CA ILE A 19 7.01 -10.35 -56.71
C ILE A 19 8.01 -11.30 -57.38
N LEU A 20 8.95 -11.86 -56.63
CA LEU A 20 9.92 -12.80 -57.16
C LEU A 20 9.26 -14.08 -57.70
N LEU A 21 8.23 -14.60 -57.03
CA LEU A 21 7.44 -15.75 -57.53
C LEU A 21 6.71 -15.42 -58.84
N VAL A 22 6.10 -14.24 -58.93
CA VAL A 22 5.43 -13.78 -60.16
C VAL A 22 6.43 -13.61 -61.30
N CYS A 23 7.59 -12.99 -61.03
CA CYS A 23 8.66 -12.87 -62.00
C CYS A 23 9.15 -14.25 -62.48
N PHE A 24 9.36 -15.20 -61.57
CA PHE A 24 9.80 -16.56 -61.89
C PHE A 24 8.78 -17.32 -62.75
N TYR A 25 7.50 -17.20 -62.43
CA TYR A 25 6.41 -17.80 -63.22
C TYR A 25 6.40 -17.24 -64.66
N LEU A 26 6.51 -15.92 -64.82
CA LEU A 26 6.49 -15.26 -66.12
C LEU A 26 7.77 -15.49 -66.94
N SER A 27 8.94 -15.59 -66.30
CA SER A 27 10.23 -15.78 -66.98
C SER A 27 10.56 -17.25 -67.27
N GLY A 28 10.17 -18.18 -66.39
CA GLY A 28 10.44 -19.62 -66.56
C GLY A 28 9.82 -20.18 -67.84
N PHE A 29 8.63 -19.68 -68.22
CA PHE A 29 7.96 -20.03 -69.46
C PHE A 29 8.74 -19.59 -70.72
N LYS A 30 9.47 -18.47 -70.65
CA LYS A 30 10.31 -17.97 -71.76
C LYS A 30 11.62 -18.74 -71.94
N ILE A 31 12.04 -19.51 -70.93
CA ILE A 31 13.32 -20.24 -70.90
C ILE A 31 13.13 -21.72 -71.28
N GLY A 32 11.89 -22.14 -71.64
CA GLY A 32 11.60 -23.50 -72.08
C GLY A 32 11.48 -24.53 -70.94
N VAL A 33 11.32 -24.06 -69.70
CA VAL A 33 11.05 -24.94 -68.54
C VAL A 33 9.61 -25.45 -68.63
N SER A 34 9.40 -26.75 -68.37
CA SER A 34 8.06 -27.32 -68.41
C SER A 34 7.16 -26.66 -67.35
N GLN A 35 5.89 -26.45 -67.70
CA GLN A 35 4.93 -25.83 -66.79
C GLN A 35 4.72 -26.64 -65.50
N TYR A 36 4.95 -27.95 -65.56
CA TYR A 36 4.95 -28.84 -64.40
C TYR A 36 6.07 -28.50 -63.40
N ASP A 37 7.29 -28.28 -63.89
CA ASP A 37 8.47 -27.98 -63.05
C ASP A 37 8.37 -26.59 -62.40
N ILE A 38 7.81 -25.61 -63.13
CA ILE A 38 7.55 -24.26 -62.60
C ILE A 38 6.53 -24.33 -61.45
N ASN A 39 5.42 -25.05 -61.65
CA ASN A 39 4.38 -25.21 -60.63
C ASN A 39 4.93 -25.93 -59.39
N LEU A 40 5.71 -27.01 -59.59
CA LEU A 40 6.33 -27.75 -58.49
C LEU A 40 7.26 -26.83 -57.68
N THR A 41 8.10 -26.04 -58.34
CA THR A 41 9.03 -25.09 -57.69
C THR A 41 8.31 -24.02 -56.89
N ILE A 42 7.23 -23.45 -57.42
CA ILE A 42 6.41 -22.45 -56.71
C ILE A 42 5.77 -23.06 -55.46
N ILE A 43 5.20 -24.26 -55.59
CA ILE A 43 4.61 -24.98 -54.47
C ILE A 43 5.67 -25.27 -53.40
N THR A 44 6.86 -25.75 -53.78
CA THR A 44 7.96 -25.99 -52.84
C THR A 44 8.43 -24.70 -52.16
N ALA A 45 8.52 -23.59 -52.88
CA ALA A 45 8.88 -22.29 -52.33
C ALA A 45 7.84 -21.76 -51.32
N LEU A 46 6.55 -21.94 -51.62
CA LEU A 46 5.46 -21.61 -50.69
C LEU A 46 5.51 -22.47 -49.43
N PHE A 47 5.75 -23.78 -49.56
CA PHE A 47 5.92 -24.66 -48.41
C PHE A 47 7.13 -24.26 -47.58
N MET A 48 8.29 -24.00 -48.20
CA MET A 48 9.48 -23.52 -47.48
C MET A 48 9.23 -22.21 -46.74
N LEU A 49 8.52 -21.25 -47.33
CA LEU A 49 8.15 -19.99 -46.68
C LEU A 49 7.25 -20.25 -45.47
N LEU A 50 6.22 -21.10 -45.60
CA LEU A 50 5.35 -21.50 -44.50
C LEU A 50 6.15 -22.16 -43.36
N THR A 51 7.02 -23.12 -43.68
CA THR A 51 7.86 -23.80 -42.69
C THR A 51 8.81 -22.82 -42.00
N THR A 52 9.38 -21.87 -42.75
CA THR A 52 10.28 -20.84 -42.20
C THR A 52 9.53 -19.87 -41.29
N ILE A 53 8.34 -19.43 -41.69
CA ILE A 53 7.49 -18.57 -40.86
C ILE A 53 7.15 -19.29 -39.55
N ILE A 54 6.72 -20.55 -39.62
CA ILE A 54 6.41 -21.37 -38.43
C ILE A 54 7.66 -21.51 -37.55
N ALA A 55 8.81 -21.89 -38.13
CA ALA A 55 10.06 -22.13 -37.41
C ALA A 55 10.63 -20.87 -36.75
N VAL A 56 10.40 -19.67 -37.30
CA VAL A 56 10.87 -18.40 -36.72
C VAL A 56 9.84 -17.81 -35.76
N SER A 57 8.54 -17.90 -36.09
CA SER A 57 7.47 -17.29 -35.28
C SER A 57 7.19 -18.02 -33.97
N LEU A 58 7.24 -19.37 -33.95
CA LEU A 58 7.00 -20.14 -32.72
C LEU A 58 8.01 -19.83 -31.60
N PRO A 59 9.33 -19.83 -31.84
CA PRO A 59 10.32 -19.45 -30.83
C PRO A 59 10.23 -17.99 -30.42
N LEU A 60 9.91 -17.07 -31.34
CA LEU A 60 9.72 -15.65 -31.00
C LEU A 60 8.48 -15.43 -30.14
N TYR A 61 7.37 -16.10 -30.47
CA TYR A 61 6.14 -16.04 -29.70
C TYR A 61 6.33 -16.64 -28.30
N SER A 62 6.99 -17.80 -28.19
CA SER A 62 7.27 -18.42 -26.89
C SER A 62 8.21 -17.56 -26.05
N ALA A 63 9.28 -17.00 -26.62
CA ALA A 63 10.18 -16.10 -25.91
C ALA A 63 9.46 -14.83 -25.42
N THR A 64 8.61 -14.23 -26.27
CA THR A 64 7.84 -13.04 -25.89
C THR A 64 6.85 -13.34 -24.77
N LYS A 65 6.17 -14.50 -24.83
CA LYS A 65 5.22 -14.93 -23.81
C LYS A 65 5.93 -15.21 -22.48
N VAL A 66 7.08 -15.88 -22.50
CA VAL A 66 7.89 -16.15 -21.30
C VAL A 66 8.40 -14.85 -20.67
N ASP A 67 8.89 -13.90 -21.47
CA ASP A 67 9.31 -12.59 -20.99
C ASP A 67 8.15 -11.78 -20.40
N GLN A 68 6.96 -11.90 -21.00
CA GLN A 68 5.75 -11.27 -20.47
C GLN A 68 5.34 -11.88 -19.13
N GLU A 69 5.24 -13.21 -19.04
CA GLU A 69 4.94 -13.92 -17.79
C GLU A 69 5.97 -13.60 -16.69
N ARG A 70 7.26 -13.48 -17.05
CA ARG A 70 8.31 -13.08 -16.11
C ARG A 70 8.10 -11.66 -15.58
N LYS A 71 7.83 -10.68 -16.46
CA LYS A 71 7.58 -9.30 -16.05
C LYS A 71 6.31 -9.15 -15.20
N GLU A 72 5.26 -9.90 -15.52
CA GLU A 72 4.04 -9.95 -14.73
C GLU A 72 4.32 -10.47 -13.32
N LYS A 73 5.08 -11.58 -13.18
CA LYS A 73 5.51 -12.12 -11.88
C LYS A 73 6.43 -11.18 -11.09
N GLU A 74 7.37 -10.51 -11.75
CA GLU A 74 8.24 -9.52 -11.09
C GLU A 74 7.43 -8.33 -10.54
N THR A 75 6.44 -7.88 -11.30
CA THR A 75 5.53 -6.80 -10.91
C THR A 75 4.65 -7.22 -9.74
N GLU A 76 4.09 -8.43 -9.80
CA GLU A 76 3.29 -9.04 -8.72
C GLU A 76 4.08 -9.14 -7.41
N ASN A 77 5.31 -9.66 -7.46
CA ASN A 77 6.15 -9.77 -6.27
C ASN A 77 6.48 -8.40 -5.67
N THR A 78 6.83 -7.43 -6.49
CA THR A 78 7.12 -6.05 -6.04
C THR A 78 5.90 -5.45 -5.34
N TYR A 79 4.73 -5.66 -5.92
CA TYR A 79 3.47 -5.20 -5.37
C TYR A 79 3.16 -5.81 -4.00
N ILE A 80 3.29 -7.13 -3.87
CA ILE A 80 3.04 -7.83 -2.60
C ILE A 80 4.05 -7.38 -1.53
N SER A 81 5.31 -7.19 -1.89
CA SER A 81 6.33 -6.67 -0.97
C SER A 81 5.99 -5.28 -0.45
N ILE A 82 5.53 -4.37 -1.31
CA ILE A 82 5.09 -3.03 -0.90
C ILE A 82 3.86 -3.14 0.01
N ALA A 83 2.85 -3.92 -0.38
CA ALA A 83 1.63 -4.10 0.41
C ALA A 83 1.94 -4.66 1.81
N ARG A 84 2.87 -5.62 1.91
CA ARG A 84 3.35 -6.16 3.19
C ARG A 84 4.03 -5.12 4.04
N TYR A 85 5.02 -4.43 3.48
CA TYR A 85 5.75 -3.40 4.21
C TYR A 85 4.79 -2.34 4.78
N VAL A 86 3.87 -1.83 3.96
CA VAL A 86 2.87 -0.84 4.39
C VAL A 86 1.93 -1.42 5.45
N GLY A 87 1.50 -2.66 5.28
CA GLY A 87 0.62 -3.31 6.25
C GLY A 87 1.30 -3.55 7.60
N GLU A 88 2.57 -3.96 7.61
CA GLU A 88 3.37 -4.15 8.83
C GLU A 88 3.56 -2.82 9.58
N GLU A 89 3.92 -1.74 8.88
CA GLU A 89 4.04 -0.40 9.49
C GLU A 89 2.70 0.09 10.09
N LEU A 90 1.57 -0.15 9.40
CA LEU A 90 0.25 0.18 9.94
C LEU A 90 -0.08 -0.63 11.20
N VAL A 91 0.29 -1.92 11.24
CA VAL A 91 0.08 -2.77 12.41
C VAL A 91 0.96 -2.36 13.57
N ASP A 92 2.24 -2.05 13.34
CA ASP A 92 3.14 -1.57 14.38
C ASP A 92 2.60 -0.27 15.01
N ASN A 93 2.07 0.63 14.19
CA ASN A 93 1.42 1.85 14.67
C ASN A 93 0.16 1.56 15.49
N ILE A 94 -0.69 0.61 15.06
CA ILE A 94 -1.87 0.18 15.82
C ILE A 94 -1.47 -0.35 17.19
N ILE A 95 -0.52 -1.30 17.24
CA ILE A 95 -0.06 -1.95 18.48
C ILE A 95 0.52 -0.91 19.43
N ARG A 96 1.42 -0.05 18.95
CA ARG A 96 2.04 1.00 19.78
C ARG A 96 1.01 1.95 20.39
N ILE A 97 0.01 2.37 19.60
CA ILE A 97 -1.05 3.26 20.10
C ILE A 97 -1.88 2.55 21.17
N GLU A 98 -2.27 1.31 20.93
CA GLU A 98 -3.08 0.52 21.86
C GLU A 98 -2.34 0.27 23.18
N ASP A 99 -1.06 -0.10 23.11
CA ASP A 99 -0.19 -0.29 24.28
C ASP A 99 -0.06 1.00 25.08
N LEU A 100 0.16 2.13 24.41
CA LEU A 100 0.23 3.44 25.05
C LEU A 100 -1.10 3.79 25.74
N LEU A 101 -2.23 3.62 25.05
CA LEU A 101 -3.55 3.89 25.62
C LEU A 101 -3.84 2.98 26.83
N GLN A 102 -3.43 1.72 26.78
CA GLN A 102 -3.60 0.78 27.88
C GLN A 102 -2.73 1.18 29.09
N ASN A 103 -1.46 1.51 28.86
CA ASN A 103 -0.56 2.01 29.90
C ASN A 103 -1.08 3.29 30.56
N ASN A 104 -1.70 4.19 29.79
CA ASN A 104 -2.33 5.39 30.34
C ASN A 104 -3.52 5.05 31.22
N LYS A 105 -4.40 4.13 30.81
CA LYS A 105 -5.53 3.68 31.64
C LYS A 105 -5.05 3.11 32.97
N ASP A 106 -3.99 2.31 32.96
CA ASP A 106 -3.41 1.73 34.17
C ASP A 106 -2.77 2.80 35.05
N THR A 107 -2.09 3.78 34.45
CA THR A 107 -1.55 4.96 35.15
C THR A 107 -2.66 5.79 35.79
N PHE A 108 -3.76 6.05 35.08
CA PHE A 108 -4.93 6.73 35.61
C PHE A 108 -5.54 6.00 36.80
N LYS A 109 -5.65 4.67 36.70
CA LYS A 109 -6.17 3.83 37.78
C LYS A 109 -5.27 3.93 39.02
N GLN A 110 -3.96 3.77 38.86
CA GLN A 110 -3.01 3.89 39.98
C GLN A 110 -3.03 5.27 40.64
N ILE A 111 -3.15 6.35 39.85
CA ILE A 111 -3.23 7.70 40.40
C ILE A 111 -4.56 7.90 41.13
N ASN A 112 -5.68 7.45 40.57
CA ASN A 112 -6.99 7.54 41.24
C ASN A 112 -7.01 6.74 42.55
N ASP A 113 -6.43 5.54 42.57
CA ASP A 113 -6.37 4.69 43.76
C ASP A 113 -5.50 5.33 44.87
N LYS A 114 -4.38 5.96 44.51
CA LYS A 114 -3.52 6.70 45.45
C LYS A 114 -4.09 8.07 45.86
N SER A 115 -5.06 8.61 45.13
CA SER A 115 -5.55 9.99 45.29
C SER A 115 -7.02 10.08 45.72
N GLN A 116 -7.52 9.07 46.45
CA GLN A 116 -8.90 9.07 46.98
C GLN A 116 -9.24 10.35 47.79
N ASN A 117 -8.24 11.03 48.38
CA ASN A 117 -8.39 12.28 49.13
C ASN A 117 -7.91 13.56 48.40
N SER A 118 -7.56 13.51 47.11
CA SER A 118 -7.12 14.70 46.37
C SER A 118 -8.29 15.57 45.91
N SER A 119 -8.11 16.90 45.90
CA SER A 119 -9.10 17.81 45.31
C SER A 119 -9.34 17.54 43.82
N GLU A 120 -10.54 17.88 43.33
CA GLU A 120 -10.93 17.74 41.92
C GLU A 120 -9.93 18.42 40.96
N LEU A 121 -9.43 19.61 41.34
CA LEU A 121 -8.43 20.34 40.56
C LEU A 121 -7.11 19.57 40.44
N SER A 122 -6.65 18.92 41.51
CA SER A 122 -5.44 18.10 41.47
C SER A 122 -5.61 16.87 40.56
N ARG A 123 -6.79 16.24 40.53
CA ARG A 123 -7.08 15.14 39.60
C ARG A 123 -7.03 15.59 38.15
N ILE A 124 -7.58 16.78 37.86
CA ILE A 124 -7.54 17.38 36.52
C ILE A 124 -6.10 17.70 36.10
N LYS A 125 -5.28 18.27 36.99
CA LYS A 125 -3.86 18.54 36.71
C LYS A 125 -3.07 17.27 36.41
N ASN A 126 -3.33 16.19 37.15
CA ASN A 126 -2.73 14.88 36.88
C ASN A 126 -3.16 14.34 35.52
N SER A 127 -4.45 14.44 35.19
CA SER A 127 -4.98 14.03 33.88
C SER A 127 -4.36 14.80 32.71
N VAL A 128 -4.27 16.13 32.83
CA VAL A 128 -3.59 17.00 31.86
C VAL A 128 -2.14 16.59 31.68
N SER A 129 -1.45 16.25 32.77
CA SER A 129 -0.03 15.86 32.73
C SER A 129 0.18 14.50 32.07
N ILE A 130 -0.66 13.50 32.37
CA ILE A 130 -0.65 12.21 31.66
C ILE A 130 -0.89 12.45 30.17
N TRP A 131 -1.98 13.13 29.82
CA TRP A 131 -2.35 13.36 28.42
C TRP A 131 -1.32 14.20 27.65
N ARG A 132 -0.57 15.07 28.32
CA ARG A 132 0.59 15.75 27.73
C ARG A 132 1.65 14.75 27.29
N LEU A 133 2.08 13.88 28.22
CA LEU A 133 3.12 12.87 27.97
C LEU A 133 2.66 11.87 26.90
N THR A 134 1.44 11.36 27.03
CA THR A 134 0.81 10.50 26.02
C THR A 134 0.80 11.15 24.64
N SER A 135 0.39 12.42 24.56
CA SER A 135 0.29 13.11 23.27
C SER A 135 1.66 13.35 22.64
N GLU A 136 2.69 13.56 23.47
CA GLU A 136 4.08 13.73 23.04
C GLU A 136 4.65 12.42 22.51
N GLU A 137 4.48 11.32 23.23
CA GLU A 137 4.90 9.98 22.80
C GLU A 137 4.18 9.57 21.52
N LEU A 138 2.86 9.74 21.44
CA LEU A 138 2.08 9.46 20.23
C LEU A 138 2.54 10.34 19.05
N PHE A 139 2.84 11.61 19.29
CA PHE A 139 3.31 12.51 18.23
C PHE A 139 4.66 12.07 17.64
N ILE A 140 5.57 11.58 18.48
CA ILE A 140 6.89 11.06 18.08
C ILE A 140 6.73 9.70 17.38
N CYS A 141 5.91 8.80 17.93
CA CYS A 141 5.70 7.46 17.37
C CYS A 141 5.05 7.49 15.99
N LEU A 142 4.16 8.45 15.73
CA LEU A 142 3.50 8.64 14.43
C LEU A 142 4.37 9.44 13.43
N ASP A 143 5.65 9.66 13.73
CA ASP A 143 6.56 10.35 12.81
C ASP A 143 6.98 9.46 11.66
N ASP A 144 6.22 9.55 10.57
CA ASP A 144 6.43 8.71 9.40
C ASP A 144 7.16 9.45 8.26
N VAL A 145 8.43 9.75 8.50
CA VAL A 145 9.32 10.35 7.48
C VAL A 145 9.44 9.44 6.25
N ARG A 146 9.43 8.12 6.44
CA ARG A 146 9.68 7.13 5.37
C ARG A 146 8.44 6.86 4.53
N HIS A 147 7.24 6.93 5.09
CA HIS A 147 6.01 6.68 4.34
C HIS A 147 5.58 7.86 3.46
N ARG A 148 5.98 9.08 3.84
CA ARG A 148 5.83 10.24 2.95
C ARG A 148 6.56 10.00 1.64
N ASP A 149 7.74 9.40 1.69
CA ASP A 149 8.54 9.05 0.51
C ASP A 149 7.90 7.92 -0.31
N LEU A 150 7.23 6.95 0.33
CA LEU A 150 6.44 5.90 -0.35
C LEU A 150 5.20 6.45 -1.07
N ILE A 151 4.48 7.39 -0.46
CA ILE A 151 3.35 8.07 -1.11
C ILE A 151 3.85 8.97 -2.25
N ILE A 152 4.89 9.77 -2.01
CA ILE A 152 5.45 10.73 -2.97
C ILE A 152 6.11 10.02 -4.17
N SER A 153 6.77 8.88 -3.95
CA SER A 153 7.39 8.08 -5.02
C SER A 153 6.38 7.43 -5.99
N GLY A 154 5.07 7.54 -5.71
CA GLY A 154 4.03 6.91 -6.52
C GLY A 154 4.08 5.38 -6.46
N MET A 155 4.79 4.78 -5.50
CA MET A 155 4.78 3.33 -5.34
C MET A 155 3.37 2.80 -5.07
N LEU A 156 2.57 3.54 -4.30
CA LEU A 156 1.16 3.20 -4.06
C LEU A 156 0.27 3.36 -5.31
N THR A 157 0.66 4.15 -6.32
CA THR A 157 -0.11 4.26 -7.57
C THR A 157 0.18 3.12 -8.55
N LYS A 158 1.20 2.29 -8.25
CA LYS A 158 1.50 1.07 -9.01
C LYS A 158 0.71 -0.15 -8.53
N ILE A 159 -0.11 0.03 -7.49
CA ILE A 159 -1.01 -0.97 -6.93
C ILE A 159 -2.24 -1.07 -7.85
N PRO A 160 -2.51 -2.22 -8.48
CA PRO A 160 -3.65 -2.37 -9.38
C PRO A 160 -5.01 -2.46 -8.64
N ASN A 161 -5.00 -2.56 -7.30
CA ASN A 161 -6.21 -2.64 -6.48
C ASN A 161 -6.58 -1.26 -5.90
N ASP A 162 -7.54 -0.59 -6.53
CA ASP A 162 -8.03 0.73 -6.13
C ASP A 162 -8.59 0.77 -4.71
N ASN A 163 -9.23 -0.32 -4.24
CA ASN A 163 -9.78 -0.40 -2.89
C ASN A 163 -8.67 -0.40 -1.83
N MET A 164 -7.63 -1.20 -2.04
CA MET A 164 -6.48 -1.26 -1.14
C MET A 164 -5.71 0.06 -1.14
N ALA A 165 -5.44 0.61 -2.33
CA ALA A 165 -4.76 1.90 -2.46
C ALA A 165 -5.54 3.04 -1.80
N SER A 166 -6.86 3.06 -1.96
CA SER A 166 -7.75 4.04 -1.30
C SER A 166 -7.76 3.87 0.21
N ALA A 167 -7.85 2.64 0.72
CA ALA A 167 -7.84 2.36 2.15
C ALA A 167 -6.51 2.78 2.82
N ILE A 168 -5.38 2.49 2.18
CA ILE A 168 -4.05 2.94 2.63
C ILE A 168 -4.02 4.48 2.68
N LYS A 169 -4.40 5.16 1.58
CA LYS A 169 -4.42 6.62 1.53
C LYS A 169 -5.29 7.25 2.62
N ASP A 170 -6.46 6.69 2.89
CA ASP A 170 -7.34 7.19 3.95
C ASP A 170 -6.71 6.99 5.34
N ALA A 171 -6.15 5.81 5.64
CA ALA A 171 -5.46 5.55 6.90
C ALA A 171 -4.32 6.55 7.16
N TYR A 172 -3.47 6.81 6.17
CA TYR A 172 -2.37 7.77 6.28
C TYR A 172 -2.85 9.23 6.38
N SER A 173 -3.96 9.57 5.70
CA SER A 173 -4.61 10.87 5.87
C SER A 173 -5.11 11.06 7.31
N LYS A 174 -5.74 10.04 7.90
CA LYS A 174 -6.16 10.09 9.32
C LYS A 174 -4.98 10.17 10.27
N MET A 175 -3.90 9.44 9.99
CA MET A 175 -2.66 9.50 10.78
C MET A 175 -2.06 10.91 10.78
N SER A 176 -2.00 11.55 9.62
CA SER A 176 -1.52 12.93 9.48
C SER A 176 -2.37 13.93 10.28
N ASN A 177 -3.70 13.78 10.24
CA ASN A 177 -4.62 14.63 11.01
C ASN A 177 -4.42 14.44 12.51
N LEU A 178 -4.36 13.18 12.97
CA LEU A 178 -4.09 12.83 14.35
C LEU A 178 -2.76 13.44 14.81
N ARG A 179 -1.69 13.31 14.02
CA ARG A 179 -0.39 13.90 14.34
C ARG A 179 -0.46 15.42 14.48
N HIS A 180 -1.16 16.09 13.57
CA HIS A 180 -1.36 17.54 13.65
C HIS A 180 -2.16 17.95 14.89
N ARG A 181 -3.15 17.16 15.30
CA ARG A 181 -3.88 17.35 16.56
C ARG A 181 -2.97 17.17 17.76
N LEU A 182 -2.24 16.06 17.85
CA LEU A 182 -1.33 15.75 18.95
C LEU A 182 -0.29 16.85 19.17
N ARG A 183 0.31 17.39 18.09
CA ARG A 183 1.23 18.54 18.18
C ARG A 183 0.60 19.75 18.86
N ARG A 184 -0.63 20.10 18.50
CA ARG A 184 -1.38 21.21 19.12
C ARG A 184 -1.71 20.93 20.58
N MET A 185 -1.97 19.66 20.91
CA MET A 185 -2.30 19.22 22.25
C MET A 185 -1.11 19.26 23.19
N VAL A 186 0.07 18.83 22.74
CA VAL A 186 1.32 18.96 23.49
C VAL A 186 1.57 20.43 23.86
N ALA A 187 1.41 21.35 22.90
CA ALA A 187 1.56 22.78 23.15
C ALA A 187 0.50 23.30 24.15
N PHE A 188 -0.77 22.92 23.96
CA PHE A 188 -1.86 23.33 24.83
C PHE A 188 -1.67 22.88 26.29
N PHE A 189 -1.39 21.58 26.52
CA PHE A 189 -1.18 21.06 27.87
C PHE A 189 0.11 21.55 28.51
N SER A 190 1.17 21.78 27.72
CA SER A 190 2.39 22.42 28.22
C SER A 190 2.10 23.83 28.74
N GLY A 191 1.28 24.59 28.03
CA GLY A 191 0.82 25.92 28.47
C GLY A 191 -0.06 25.88 29.72
N LEU A 192 -0.80 24.79 29.97
CA LEU A 192 -1.59 24.61 31.19
C LEU A 192 -0.75 24.18 32.41
N ASN A 193 0.44 23.63 32.19
CA ASN A 193 1.34 23.17 33.24
C ASN A 193 2.43 24.19 33.61
N GLN A 194 2.58 25.28 32.86
CA GLN A 194 3.51 26.36 33.15
C GLN A 194 2.81 27.50 33.90
N GLU A 195 3.35 27.86 35.06
CA GLU A 195 2.97 29.11 35.74
C GLU A 195 3.58 30.28 34.96
N HIS A 196 2.79 30.85 34.03
CA HIS A 196 3.22 32.03 33.28
C HIS A 196 2.81 33.29 34.06
N PRO A 197 3.73 34.24 34.32
CA PRO A 197 3.42 35.45 35.09
C PRO A 197 2.32 36.34 34.48
N ASN A 198 2.02 36.15 33.19
CA ASN A 198 0.99 36.90 32.45
C ASN A 198 -0.36 36.17 32.37
N ASN A 199 -0.46 34.93 32.85
CA ASN A 199 -1.71 34.16 32.81
C ASN A 199 -2.28 34.08 34.22
N PRO A 200 -3.44 34.70 34.50
CA PRO A 200 -4.08 34.60 35.80
C PRO A 200 -4.32 33.13 36.16
N LYS A 201 -3.99 32.75 37.39
CA LYS A 201 -4.19 31.38 37.89
C LYS A 201 -5.64 30.90 37.70
N GLU A 202 -6.60 31.79 37.91
CA GLU A 202 -8.04 31.56 37.70
C GLU A 202 -8.38 31.21 36.25
N LEU A 203 -7.69 31.83 35.27
CA LEU A 203 -7.87 31.51 33.85
C LEU A 203 -7.32 30.12 33.52
N ILE A 204 -6.14 29.77 34.05
CA ILE A 204 -5.54 28.44 33.88
C ILE A 204 -6.44 27.38 34.50
N ASP A 205 -6.90 27.58 35.74
CA ASP A 205 -7.79 26.65 36.44
C ASP A 205 -9.13 26.51 35.69
N HIS A 206 -9.68 27.60 35.14
CA HIS A 206 -10.89 27.54 34.30
C HIS A 206 -10.66 26.74 33.01
N MET A 207 -9.54 26.94 32.33
CA MET A 207 -9.19 26.19 31.12
C MET A 207 -8.93 24.71 31.40
N GLN A 208 -8.31 24.38 32.54
CA GLN A 208 -8.13 23.01 33.01
C GLN A 208 -9.48 22.32 33.26
N LYS A 209 -10.47 22.99 33.85
CA LYS A 209 -11.79 22.41 34.10
C LYS A 209 -12.67 22.27 32.86
N THR A 210 -12.58 23.20 31.92
CA THR A 210 -13.54 23.29 30.80
C THR A 210 -12.97 22.83 29.46
N LYS A 211 -11.76 23.30 29.11
CA LYS A 211 -11.17 23.06 27.78
C LYS A 211 -10.37 21.76 27.75
N ALA A 212 -9.61 21.45 28.80
CA ALA A 212 -8.80 20.23 28.81
C ALA A 212 -9.62 18.94 28.61
N PRO A 213 -10.76 18.71 29.30
CA PRO A 213 -11.55 17.48 29.09
C PRO A 213 -12.12 17.37 27.67
N LYS A 214 -12.58 18.50 27.09
CA LYS A 214 -13.06 18.55 25.71
C LYS A 214 -11.96 18.21 24.71
N SER A 215 -10.77 18.74 24.95
CA SER A 215 -9.60 18.50 24.11
C SER A 215 -9.12 17.04 24.21
N ILE A 216 -9.09 16.45 25.40
CA ILE A 216 -8.80 15.02 25.61
C ILE A 216 -9.76 14.16 24.79
N LYS A 217 -11.07 14.37 24.96
CA LYS A 217 -12.10 13.60 24.25
C LYS A 217 -11.94 13.70 22.73
N SER A 218 -11.63 14.89 22.21
CA SER A 218 -11.40 15.09 20.78
C SER A 218 -10.19 14.31 20.26
N VAL A 219 -9.13 14.13 21.08
CA VAL A 219 -7.97 13.32 20.70
C VAL A 219 -8.32 11.83 20.70
N GLU A 220 -9.02 11.36 21.73
CA GLU A 220 -9.51 9.98 21.80
C GLU A 220 -10.35 9.62 20.56
N GLU A 221 -11.28 10.50 20.16
CA GLU A 221 -12.08 10.33 18.95
C GLU A 221 -11.22 10.28 17.67
N GLU A 222 -10.21 11.15 17.55
CA GLU A 222 -9.30 11.11 16.39
C GLU A 222 -8.42 9.85 16.36
N ILE A 223 -8.00 9.34 17.52
CA ILE A 223 -7.27 8.07 17.64
C ILE A 223 -8.17 6.91 17.18
N ASP A 224 -9.40 6.84 17.66
CA ASP A 224 -10.35 5.78 17.28
C ASP A 224 -10.63 5.79 15.77
N ILE A 225 -10.78 6.99 15.18
CA ILE A 225 -10.94 7.16 13.73
C ILE A 225 -9.72 6.61 13.00
N PHE A 226 -8.50 6.94 13.45
CA PHE A 226 -7.28 6.43 12.83
C PHE A 226 -7.19 4.90 12.94
N LEU A 227 -7.34 4.34 14.14
CA LEU A 227 -7.25 2.89 14.37
C LEU A 227 -8.25 2.13 13.51
N LYS A 228 -9.48 2.63 13.38
CA LYS A 228 -10.51 2.03 12.52
C LYS A 228 -10.07 2.00 11.06
N GLN A 229 -9.54 3.10 10.52
CA GLN A 229 -9.12 3.14 9.12
C GLN A 229 -7.84 2.34 8.88
N ALA A 230 -6.89 2.34 9.81
CA ALA A 230 -5.67 1.54 9.74
C ALA A 230 -6.00 0.04 9.70
N ARG A 231 -6.89 -0.44 10.59
CA ARG A 231 -7.36 -1.84 10.60
C ARG A 231 -8.08 -2.21 9.29
N LYS A 232 -8.90 -1.30 8.74
CA LYS A 232 -9.55 -1.51 7.44
C LYS A 232 -8.53 -1.63 6.31
N ALA A 233 -7.50 -0.78 6.29
CA ALA A 233 -6.43 -0.87 5.30
C ALA A 233 -5.68 -2.20 5.40
N VAL A 234 -5.36 -2.67 6.61
CA VAL A 234 -4.74 -3.99 6.84
C VAL A 234 -5.63 -5.13 6.36
N GLU A 235 -6.94 -5.03 6.53
CA GLU A 235 -7.89 -6.03 6.02
C GLU A 235 -7.85 -6.10 4.47
N GLU A 236 -7.89 -4.96 3.80
CA GLU A 236 -7.80 -4.90 2.33
C GLU A 236 -6.44 -5.40 1.81
N ILE A 237 -5.35 -5.08 2.51
CA ILE A 237 -4.01 -5.61 2.21
C ILE A 237 -3.99 -7.14 2.34
N ASN A 238 -4.58 -7.68 3.40
CA ASN A 238 -4.64 -9.13 3.59
C ASN A 238 -5.49 -9.86 2.54
N LYS A 239 -6.60 -9.26 2.08
CA LYS A 239 -7.41 -9.81 0.98
C LYS A 239 -6.57 -9.96 -0.28
N VAL A 240 -5.78 -8.95 -0.58
CA VAL A 240 -4.84 -8.94 -1.70
C VAL A 240 -3.75 -9.99 -1.53
N ILE A 241 -3.03 -10.00 -0.42
CA ILE A 241 -1.91 -10.95 -0.21
C ILE A 241 -2.42 -12.39 -0.36
N LYS A 242 -3.62 -12.67 0.16
CA LYS A 242 -4.28 -13.97 0.04
C LYS A 242 -4.67 -14.32 -1.40
N SER A 243 -5.11 -13.36 -2.23
CA SER A 243 -5.46 -13.64 -3.62
C SER A 243 -4.26 -14.09 -4.46
N TYR A 244 -3.05 -13.73 -4.05
CA TYR A 244 -1.80 -14.15 -4.68
C TYR A 244 -1.21 -15.44 -4.06
N GLY A 245 -2.01 -16.20 -3.30
CA GLY A 245 -1.61 -17.50 -2.75
C GLY A 245 -0.55 -17.43 -1.65
N GLN A 246 -0.28 -16.24 -1.11
CA GLN A 246 0.67 -16.09 -0.01
C GLN A 246 -0.08 -16.15 1.34
N GLU A 247 0.22 -17.15 2.18
CA GLU A 247 -0.52 -17.42 3.43
C GLU A 247 -0.17 -16.49 4.61
N LEU A 248 0.91 -15.71 4.50
CA LEU A 248 1.34 -14.80 5.57
C LEU A 248 0.36 -13.62 5.69
N LYS A 249 -0.62 -13.78 6.59
CA LYS A 249 -1.51 -12.70 7.01
C LYS A 249 -0.76 -11.76 7.93
N ILE A 250 -0.95 -10.47 7.72
CA ILE A 250 -0.56 -9.42 8.64
C ILE A 250 -1.61 -9.40 9.75
N ILE A 251 -1.22 -9.74 10.98
CA ILE A 251 -2.14 -9.90 12.10
C ILE A 251 -2.08 -8.66 12.99
N THR A 252 -3.20 -7.97 13.12
CA THR A 252 -3.43 -7.05 14.24
C THR A 252 -3.90 -7.86 15.45
N TYR A 253 -3.22 -7.75 16.59
CA TYR A 253 -3.74 -8.26 17.85
C TYR A 253 -4.92 -7.38 18.28
N SER A 254 -6.14 -7.78 17.91
CA SER A 254 -7.34 -7.13 18.43
C SER A 254 -7.80 -7.88 19.68
N PRO A 255 -7.81 -7.27 20.87
CA PRO A 255 -8.24 -7.92 22.12
C PRO A 255 -9.69 -8.43 22.08
N GLU A 256 -10.50 -8.00 21.10
CA GLU A 256 -11.87 -8.47 20.91
C GLU A 256 -11.96 -9.92 20.41
N LYS A 257 -10.90 -10.49 19.82
CA LYS A 257 -10.93 -11.87 19.27
C LYS A 257 -10.61 -12.98 20.28
N GLU A 258 -10.07 -12.65 21.45
CA GLU A 258 -9.91 -13.65 22.52
C GLU A 258 -11.24 -13.94 23.23
N LYS A 259 -12.11 -12.94 23.40
CA LYS A 259 -13.41 -13.15 24.05
C LYS A 259 -14.38 -14.05 23.26
N SER A 260 -14.19 -14.20 21.95
CA SER A 260 -15.01 -15.11 21.14
C SER A 260 -14.51 -16.56 21.14
N LYS A 261 -13.30 -16.83 21.65
CA LYS A 261 -12.78 -18.21 21.77
C LYS A 261 -13.14 -18.89 23.09
N ASP A 262 -13.44 -18.11 24.13
CA ASP A 262 -13.80 -18.65 25.45
C ASP A 262 -15.30 -18.99 25.61
N VAL A 263 -16.13 -18.78 24.58
CA VAL A 263 -17.59 -19.04 24.65
C VAL A 263 -18.01 -20.33 23.91
N ILE A 264 -17.10 -21.03 23.24
CA ILE A 264 -17.40 -22.31 22.54
C ILE A 264 -16.66 -23.50 23.21
N GLY A 265 -16.37 -23.38 24.50
CA GLY A 265 -15.63 -24.39 25.27
C GLY A 265 -16.14 -24.56 26.69
N LYS A 266 -17.43 -24.80 26.87
CA LYS A 266 -18.00 -25.47 28.05
C LYS A 266 -19.16 -26.36 27.63
#